data_AF-A0A2E4BXQ5-F1
#
_entry.id   AF-A0A2E4BXQ5-F1
#
_cell.length_a   1.000
_cell.length_b   1.000
_cell.length_c   1.000
_cell.angle_alpha   90.00
_cell.angle_beta   90.00
_cell.angle_gamma   90.00
#
_symmetry.space_group_name_H-M   'P 1'
#
loop_
_entity.id
_entity.type
_entity.pdbx_description
1 polymer ?
#
loop_
_entity_poly.entity_id
_entity_poly.type
_entity_poly.pdbx_seq_one_letter_code
_entity_poly.pdbx_strand_id
1 'polypeptide(L)'
;MQRFTQRARRVMSTAQTEAERLTQSMICPEHILLGLVLDDGGVAYHVLHDLGIDSNRMKSIVDRLSASRNEDTQAGTLHLSPSTERTLKQAVSEAQKLGHRYIGTEHILLSLVREEKGIVTEVLKKLGISPEQVRRHTRRILKENPPEAEKTSGKVHVRRSHKKTDQKKKTPLSDQLATDLTKLAEANKLDPVIGRQSEVERLIQILARRTKNNPALIGEPGVGKTAIVEGLAQRIISGEVPELLFSKRVLQLDVGSIVAGTMYRGQFEERMKRIIAEIKQSGAILFIDEAHMLVGAGSAGSSVDAANILKPALSRGELQVIGATTLDEYRKHIEGDAALERRFQPVHVDEPTVYETIEILHGIKDRYEQHHRVTITGKAIDAAANLSVRYVADRFLPDKAIDLIDESAARVRMYKSPEALQLKEMVTNLKSVRENHALAIEESRHDDADELLGREEELEAQLEQLRAGWDRATGPQVKEEDIAEVLSMWTKIPVSQITEAETERLLHMEDALHKRIVG
;
A
#
# COMPACT_ATOMS: atom_id res chain seq x y z
N MET A 1 3.30 19.86 17.98
CA MET A 1 2.04 19.85 17.18
C MET A 1 2.20 19.46 15.70
N GLN A 2 3.41 19.36 15.12
CA GLN A 2 3.56 19.10 13.67
C GLN A 2 3.03 17.73 13.20
N ARG A 3 2.99 16.71 14.07
CA ARG A 3 2.47 15.35 13.74
C ARG A 3 0.93 15.19 13.79
N PHE A 4 0.18 16.23 14.17
CA PHE A 4 -1.30 16.19 14.21
C PHE A 4 -1.89 16.44 12.81
N THR A 5 -2.95 15.70 12.45
CA THR A 5 -3.72 15.93 11.21
C THR A 5 -4.41 17.30 11.22
N GLN A 6 -4.84 17.78 10.04
CA GLN A 6 -5.58 19.05 9.96
C GLN A 6 -6.85 19.01 10.80
N ARG A 7 -7.59 17.89 10.75
CA ARG A 7 -8.77 17.65 11.59
C ARG A 7 -8.44 17.62 13.08
N ALA A 8 -7.37 16.94 13.49
CA ALA A 8 -6.98 16.91 14.89
C ALA A 8 -6.59 18.31 15.41
N ARG A 9 -5.95 19.16 14.58
CA ARG A 9 -5.70 20.57 14.93
C ARG A 9 -6.99 21.39 15.02
N ARG A 10 -7.94 21.15 14.12
CA ARG A 10 -9.26 21.79 14.15
C ARG A 10 -10.00 21.44 15.44
N VAL A 11 -10.00 20.16 15.85
CA VAL A 11 -10.56 19.71 17.13
C VAL A 11 -9.95 20.46 18.32
N MET A 12 -8.63 20.65 18.32
CA MET A 12 -7.96 21.42 19.39
C MET A 12 -8.35 22.90 19.38
N SER A 13 -8.50 23.51 18.19
CA SER A 13 -9.01 24.88 18.08
C SER A 13 -10.45 24.99 18.57
N THR A 14 -11.31 24.04 18.25
CA THR A 14 -12.70 24.00 18.74
C THR A 14 -12.75 23.79 20.25
N ALA A 15 -11.87 22.96 20.80
CA ALA A 15 -11.74 22.76 22.24
C ALA A 15 -11.33 24.04 22.97
N GLN A 16 -10.46 24.86 22.36
CA GLN A 16 -10.11 26.18 22.90
C GLN A 16 -11.34 27.10 22.91
N THR A 17 -12.10 27.17 21.82
CA THR A 17 -13.33 27.99 21.74
C THR A 17 -14.39 27.53 22.75
N GLU A 18 -14.52 26.23 23.01
CA GLU A 18 -15.45 25.70 24.02
C GLU A 18 -14.97 26.01 25.45
N ALA A 19 -13.66 26.03 25.71
CA ALA A 19 -13.10 26.48 26.99
C ALA A 19 -13.40 27.96 27.25
N GLU A 20 -13.24 28.81 26.23
CA GLU A 20 -13.58 30.23 26.28
C GLU A 20 -15.07 30.44 26.55
N ARG A 21 -15.94 29.68 25.86
CA ARG A 21 -17.40 29.73 26.06
C ARG A 21 -17.79 29.36 27.49
N LEU A 22 -17.09 28.41 28.10
CA LEU A 22 -17.31 27.97 29.48
C LEU A 22 -16.56 28.84 30.51
N THR A 23 -15.92 29.93 30.08
CA THR A 23 -15.15 30.86 30.93
C THR A 23 -14.09 30.17 31.79
N GLN A 24 -13.49 29.09 31.28
CA GLN A 24 -12.44 28.35 31.96
C GLN A 24 -11.05 28.87 31.54
N SER A 25 -10.13 29.00 32.50
CA SER A 25 -8.74 29.45 32.29
C SER A 25 -7.84 28.37 31.68
N MET A 26 -8.30 27.11 31.66
CA MET A 26 -7.55 25.95 31.18
C MET A 26 -8.37 25.13 30.17
N ILE A 27 -7.67 24.54 29.19
CA ILE A 27 -8.26 23.55 28.29
C ILE A 27 -8.18 22.17 28.96
N CYS A 28 -9.35 21.61 29.27
CA CYS A 28 -9.52 20.31 29.92
C CYS A 28 -9.95 19.20 28.93
N PRO A 29 -9.84 17.91 29.29
CA PRO A 29 -10.21 16.79 28.42
C PRO A 29 -11.66 16.83 27.91
N GLU A 30 -12.60 17.35 28.71
CA GLU A 30 -14.00 17.54 28.33
C GLU A 30 -14.20 18.51 27.17
N HIS A 31 -13.36 19.54 27.03
CA HIS A 31 -13.40 20.45 25.89
C HIS A 31 -12.93 19.77 24.60
N ILE A 32 -11.93 18.89 24.72
CA ILE A 32 -11.47 18.08 23.59
C ILE A 32 -12.57 17.11 23.15
N LEU A 33 -13.27 16.49 24.11
CA LEU A 33 -14.42 15.65 23.82
C LEU A 33 -15.51 16.41 23.05
N LEU A 34 -15.85 17.64 23.47
CA LEU A 34 -16.78 18.50 22.72
C LEU A 34 -16.26 18.82 21.32
N GLY A 35 -14.96 19.12 21.18
CA GLY A 35 -14.33 19.36 19.88
C GLY A 35 -14.44 18.17 18.92
N LEU A 36 -14.29 16.93 19.42
CA LEU A 36 -14.42 15.71 18.62
C LEU A 36 -15.86 15.48 18.12
N VAL A 37 -16.85 15.92 18.88
CA VAL A 37 -18.29 15.74 18.57
C VAL A 37 -18.80 16.81 17.60
N LEU A 38 -18.08 17.90 17.45
CA LEU A 38 -18.40 19.00 16.53
C LEU A 38 -17.69 18.89 15.17
N ASP A 39 -16.66 18.05 15.05
CA ASP A 39 -15.96 17.80 13.78
C ASP A 39 -16.64 16.70 12.97
N ASP A 40 -17.66 17.08 12.21
CA ASP A 40 -18.59 16.25 11.41
C ASP A 40 -17.98 15.29 10.35
N GLY A 41 -16.65 15.31 10.18
CA GLY A 41 -15.95 14.40 9.28
C GLY A 41 -14.78 13.64 9.91
N GLY A 42 -14.59 13.76 11.23
CA GLY A 42 -13.56 13.01 11.96
C GLY A 42 -13.98 11.56 12.23
N VAL A 43 -13.02 10.64 12.27
CA VAL A 43 -13.27 9.25 12.67
C VAL A 43 -13.89 9.19 14.07
N ALA A 44 -13.43 10.05 14.99
CA ALA A 44 -14.00 10.13 16.33
C ALA A 44 -15.47 10.57 16.34
N TYR A 45 -15.86 11.49 15.46
CA TYR A 45 -17.25 11.91 15.32
C TYR A 45 -18.13 10.74 14.89
N HIS A 46 -17.72 10.01 13.85
CA HIS A 46 -18.46 8.83 13.39
C HIS A 46 -18.59 7.76 14.47
N VAL A 47 -17.53 7.48 15.25
CA VAL A 47 -17.60 6.56 16.38
C VAL A 47 -18.65 7.00 17.41
N LEU A 48 -18.63 8.27 17.82
CA LEU A 48 -19.53 8.78 18.85
C LEU A 48 -20.98 8.83 18.33
N HIS A 49 -21.17 9.21 17.08
CA HIS A 49 -22.48 9.24 16.43
C HIS A 49 -23.08 7.83 16.25
N ASP A 50 -22.28 6.85 15.82
CA ASP A 50 -22.72 5.45 15.68
C ASP A 50 -23.09 4.80 17.02
N LEU A 51 -22.48 5.28 18.11
CA LEU A 51 -22.86 4.91 19.48
C LEU A 51 -24.14 5.62 19.97
N GLY A 52 -24.78 6.44 19.13
CA GLY A 52 -26.02 7.13 19.43
C GLY A 52 -25.83 8.39 20.27
N ILE A 53 -24.64 8.99 20.30
CA ILE A 53 -24.39 10.21 21.05
C ILE A 53 -24.89 11.43 20.26
N ASP A 54 -25.91 12.07 20.80
CA ASP A 54 -26.36 13.38 20.34
C ASP A 54 -25.44 14.50 20.86
N SER A 55 -24.94 15.34 19.94
CA SER A 55 -24.03 16.45 20.24
C SER A 55 -24.61 17.46 21.24
N ASN A 56 -25.91 17.77 21.14
CA ASN A 56 -26.59 18.70 22.04
C ASN A 56 -26.73 18.09 23.44
N ARG A 57 -27.04 16.80 23.50
CA ARG A 57 -27.14 16.07 24.77
C ARG A 57 -25.79 16.01 25.48
N MET A 58 -24.70 15.69 24.78
CA MET A 58 -23.37 15.70 25.38
C MET A 58 -22.99 17.10 25.88
N LYS A 59 -23.22 18.15 25.08
CA LYS A 59 -22.96 19.54 25.46
C LYS A 59 -23.68 19.92 26.75
N SER A 60 -24.96 19.56 26.89
CA SER A 60 -25.74 19.83 28.10
C SER A 60 -25.20 19.14 29.37
N ILE A 61 -24.61 17.95 29.23
CA ILE A 61 -24.02 17.20 30.34
C ILE A 61 -22.68 17.80 30.74
N VAL A 62 -21.85 18.14 29.75
CA VAL A 62 -20.55 18.78 29.98
C VAL A 62 -20.74 20.15 30.65
N ASP A 63 -21.68 20.98 30.18
CA ASP A 63 -21.96 22.28 30.77
C ASP A 63 -22.38 22.16 32.25
N ARG A 64 -23.22 21.17 32.59
CA ARG A 64 -23.65 20.92 33.99
C ARG A 64 -22.52 20.45 34.89
N LEU A 65 -21.63 19.59 34.39
CA LEU A 65 -20.50 19.07 35.17
C LEU A 65 -19.39 20.11 35.32
N SER A 66 -19.15 20.88 34.26
CA SER A 66 -18.09 21.90 34.20
C SER A 66 -18.43 23.16 35.01
N ALA A 67 -19.71 23.52 35.14
CA ALA A 67 -20.17 24.65 35.96
C ALA A 67 -19.86 24.53 37.47
N SER A 68 -19.48 23.34 37.95
CA SER A 68 -19.04 23.12 39.33
C SER A 68 -17.61 23.59 39.62
N ARG A 69 -16.83 23.90 38.57
CA ARG A 69 -15.44 24.35 38.62
C ARG A 69 -15.32 25.81 38.20
N ASN A 70 -15.88 26.71 38.99
CA ASN A 70 -15.56 28.13 38.84
C ASN A 70 -14.25 28.41 39.58
N GLU A 71 -13.14 28.40 38.85
CA GLU A 71 -11.90 29.05 39.29
C GLU A 71 -11.91 30.51 38.84
N ASP A 72 -11.47 31.42 39.71
CA ASP A 72 -11.44 32.87 39.46
C ASP A 72 -10.71 33.18 38.15
N THR A 73 -11.42 33.82 37.22
CA THR A 73 -10.95 34.03 35.85
C THR A 73 -10.00 35.23 35.80
N GLN A 74 -8.68 34.98 35.71
CA GLN A 74 -7.75 35.98 35.18
C GLN A 74 -7.66 35.85 33.66
N ALA A 75 -7.89 36.95 32.95
CA ALA A 75 -7.79 37.04 31.49
C ALA A 75 -6.31 36.91 31.06
N GLY A 76 -5.86 35.67 30.85
CA GLY A 76 -4.56 35.32 30.32
C GLY A 76 -4.66 34.35 29.14
N THR A 77 -3.52 34.00 28.55
CA THR A 77 -3.44 32.94 27.52
C THR A 77 -3.94 31.62 28.07
N LEU A 78 -4.84 30.94 27.35
CA LEU A 78 -5.34 29.62 27.77
C LEU A 78 -4.20 28.59 27.74
N HIS A 79 -4.01 27.90 28.85
CA HIS A 79 -3.03 26.83 28.98
C HIS A 79 -3.71 25.45 28.97
N LEU A 80 -2.99 24.41 28.56
CA LEU A 80 -3.47 23.03 28.63
C LEU A 80 -3.44 22.58 30.10
N SER A 81 -4.48 21.90 30.57
CA SER A 81 -4.46 21.29 31.90
C SER A 81 -3.44 20.13 31.95
N PRO A 82 -2.86 19.79 33.12
CA PRO A 82 -1.96 18.64 33.25
C PRO A 82 -2.58 17.32 32.79
N SER A 83 -3.90 17.15 32.97
CA SER A 83 -4.64 16.00 32.46
C SER A 83 -4.67 16.00 30.93
N THR A 84 -4.96 17.15 30.31
CA THR A 84 -4.96 17.29 28.86
C THR A 84 -3.58 17.01 28.25
N GLU A 85 -2.50 17.49 28.85
CA GLU A 85 -1.15 17.18 28.37
C GLU A 85 -0.86 15.68 28.43
N ARG A 86 -1.27 15.01 29.51
CA ARG A 86 -1.16 13.55 29.64
C ARG A 86 -2.00 12.82 28.59
N THR A 87 -3.24 13.23 28.38
CA THR A 87 -4.13 12.68 27.34
C THR A 87 -3.47 12.81 25.96
N LEU A 88 -2.93 13.97 25.60
CA LEU A 88 -2.27 14.18 24.31
C LEU A 88 -0.99 13.36 24.17
N LYS A 89 -0.18 13.20 25.24
CA LYS A 89 0.97 12.28 25.24
C LYS A 89 0.53 10.83 25.03
N GLN A 90 -0.59 10.42 25.61
CA GLN A 90 -1.15 9.08 25.40
C GLN A 90 -1.68 8.89 23.97
N ALA A 91 -2.25 9.92 23.34
CA ALA A 91 -2.67 9.87 21.94
C ALA A 91 -1.50 9.56 20.98
N VAL A 92 -0.29 10.07 21.30
CA VAL A 92 0.94 9.72 20.56
C VAL A 92 1.23 8.22 20.65
N SER A 93 1.13 7.65 21.86
CA SER A 93 1.34 6.21 22.09
C SER A 93 0.28 5.36 21.38
N GLU A 94 -0.99 5.78 21.36
CA GLU A 94 -2.04 5.06 20.64
C GLU A 94 -1.83 5.08 19.12
N ALA A 95 -1.37 6.21 18.56
CA ALA A 95 -0.99 6.28 17.15
C ALA A 95 0.14 5.30 16.81
N GLN A 96 1.18 5.22 17.67
CA GLN A 96 2.30 4.30 17.50
C GLN A 96 1.87 2.83 17.57
N LYS A 97 1.00 2.46 18.51
CA LYS A 97 0.47 1.09 18.64
C LYS A 97 -0.33 0.65 17.41
N LEU A 98 -0.99 1.59 16.75
CA LEU A 98 -1.74 1.34 15.52
C LEU A 98 -0.86 1.43 14.25
N GLY A 99 0.44 1.73 14.40
CA GLY A 99 1.38 1.88 13.27
C GLY A 99 1.21 3.18 12.49
N HIS A 100 0.43 4.14 13.00
CA HIS A 100 0.15 5.41 12.33
C HIS A 100 1.26 6.44 12.63
N ARG A 101 1.81 7.07 11.58
CA ARG A 101 2.86 8.11 11.69
C ARG A 101 2.32 9.51 12.01
N TYR A 102 1.00 9.65 12.13
CA TYR A 102 0.31 10.90 12.42
C TYR A 102 -0.68 10.72 13.58
N ILE A 103 -1.14 11.83 14.17
CA ILE A 103 -2.11 11.85 15.25
C ILE A 103 -3.45 12.38 14.72
N GLY A 104 -4.41 11.49 14.52
CA GLY A 104 -5.78 11.80 14.11
C GLY A 104 -6.77 11.89 15.26
N THR A 105 -8.03 12.17 14.93
CA THR A 105 -9.13 12.30 15.89
C THR A 105 -9.39 11.01 16.68
N GLU A 106 -9.18 9.86 16.05
CA GLU A 106 -9.32 8.51 16.59
C GLU A 106 -8.34 8.25 17.74
N HIS A 107 -7.09 8.70 17.62
CA HIS A 107 -6.07 8.52 18.65
C HIS A 107 -6.37 9.39 19.88
N ILE A 108 -6.87 10.60 19.63
CA ILE A 108 -7.31 11.51 20.69
C ILE A 108 -8.50 10.89 21.43
N LEU A 109 -9.50 10.36 20.71
CA LEU A 109 -10.64 9.69 21.34
C LEU A 109 -10.21 8.47 22.17
N LEU A 110 -9.33 7.62 21.64
CA LEU A 110 -8.81 6.45 22.37
C LEU A 110 -8.05 6.84 23.64
N SER A 111 -7.30 7.95 23.60
CA SER A 111 -6.58 8.46 24.77
C SER A 111 -7.51 9.02 25.84
N LEU A 112 -8.57 9.75 25.45
CA LEU A 112 -9.57 10.28 26.38
C LEU A 112 -10.28 9.18 27.16
N VAL A 113 -10.58 8.08 26.47
CA VAL A 113 -11.30 6.93 27.04
C VAL A 113 -10.38 6.02 27.87
N ARG A 114 -9.06 6.26 27.84
CA ARG A 114 -8.09 5.52 28.65
C ARG A 114 -7.98 6.07 30.07
N GLU A 115 -8.39 7.32 30.31
CA GLU A 115 -8.43 7.87 31.67
C GLU A 115 -9.62 7.29 32.46
N GLU A 116 -9.33 6.56 33.52
CA GLU A 116 -10.36 5.93 34.36
C GLU A 116 -11.12 6.92 35.24
N LYS A 117 -10.52 8.09 35.49
CA LYS A 117 -11.05 9.16 36.34
C LYS A 117 -11.07 10.46 35.55
N GLY A 118 -12.22 11.15 35.55
CA GLY A 118 -12.36 12.44 34.89
C GLY A 118 -13.79 12.71 34.44
N ILE A 119 -14.04 13.97 34.07
CA ILE A 119 -15.35 14.44 33.62
C ILE A 119 -15.78 13.70 32.35
N VAL A 120 -14.84 13.43 31.42
CA VAL A 120 -15.07 12.63 30.20
C VAL A 120 -15.70 11.28 30.53
N THR A 121 -15.17 10.57 31.52
CA THR A 121 -15.65 9.24 31.92
C THR A 121 -17.03 9.32 32.59
N GLU A 122 -17.29 10.36 33.38
CA GLU A 122 -18.62 10.62 33.94
C GLU A 122 -19.66 10.98 32.86
N VAL A 123 -19.27 11.78 31.86
CA VAL A 123 -20.12 12.14 30.71
C VAL A 123 -20.50 10.89 29.94
N LEU A 124 -19.53 10.03 29.60
CA LEU A 124 -19.78 8.77 28.89
C LEU A 124 -20.68 7.82 29.71
N LYS A 125 -20.46 7.71 31.02
CA LYS A 125 -21.33 6.92 31.92
C LYS A 125 -22.77 7.45 31.95
N LYS A 126 -22.97 8.77 32.03
CA LYS A 126 -24.31 9.40 31.97
C LYS A 126 -25.01 9.21 30.61
N LEU A 127 -24.23 9.03 29.55
CA LEU A 127 -24.72 8.69 28.22
C LEU A 127 -24.93 7.18 28.00
N GLY A 128 -24.61 6.34 28.99
CA GLY A 128 -24.79 4.89 28.90
C GLY A 128 -23.74 4.17 28.06
N ILE A 129 -22.59 4.81 27.80
CA ILE A 129 -21.53 4.28 26.94
C ILE A 129 -20.33 3.89 27.78
N SER A 130 -19.88 2.65 27.62
CA SER A 130 -18.68 2.17 28.28
C SER A 130 -17.42 2.51 27.49
N PRO A 131 -16.28 2.75 28.16
CA PRO A 131 -14.98 2.91 27.52
C PRO A 131 -14.64 1.80 26.50
N GLU A 132 -15.00 0.56 26.83
CA GLU A 132 -14.76 -0.60 25.97
C GLU A 132 -15.61 -0.61 24.70
N GLN A 133 -16.84 -0.07 24.75
CA GLN A 133 -17.66 0.12 23.56
C GLN A 133 -17.02 1.11 22.59
N VAL A 134 -16.50 2.24 23.09
CA VAL A 134 -15.82 3.25 22.25
C VAL A 134 -14.56 2.65 21.62
N ARG A 135 -13.73 1.94 22.38
CA ARG A 135 -12.53 1.26 21.86
C ARG A 135 -12.87 0.26 20.77
N ARG A 136 -13.89 -0.58 20.99
CA ARG A 136 -14.34 -1.60 20.04
C ARG A 136 -14.85 -0.98 18.74
N HIS A 137 -15.70 0.04 18.83
CA HIS A 137 -16.23 0.74 17.66
C HIS A 137 -15.13 1.50 16.90
N THR A 138 -14.22 2.17 17.61
CA THR A 138 -13.07 2.85 16.96
C THR A 138 -12.22 1.86 16.17
N ARG A 139 -11.88 0.71 16.76
CA ARG A 139 -11.12 -0.34 16.06
C ARG A 139 -11.90 -0.95 14.88
N ARG A 140 -13.22 -1.06 14.98
CA ARG A 140 -14.08 -1.54 13.89
C ARG A 140 -14.06 -0.56 12.71
N ILE A 141 -14.29 0.72 12.97
CA ILE A 141 -14.29 1.75 11.92
C ILE A 141 -12.91 1.88 11.27
N LEU A 142 -11.81 1.79 12.04
CA LEU A 142 -10.46 1.81 11.49
C LEU A 142 -10.12 0.57 10.63
N LYS A 143 -10.78 -0.56 10.86
CA LYS A 143 -10.65 -1.76 10.01
C LYS A 143 -11.51 -1.68 8.75
N GLU A 144 -12.71 -1.09 8.86
CA GLU A 144 -13.65 -0.92 7.75
C GLU A 144 -13.23 0.23 6.83
N ASN A 145 -12.58 1.27 7.37
CA ASN A 145 -12.05 2.43 6.66
C ASN A 145 -10.61 2.73 7.15
N PRO A 146 -9.57 2.13 6.55
CA PRO A 146 -8.20 2.54 6.84
C PRO A 146 -8.06 4.03 6.51
N PRO A 147 -7.58 4.85 7.44
CA PRO A 147 -7.58 6.30 7.26
C PRO A 147 -6.67 6.71 6.09
N GLU A 148 -7.29 7.25 5.04
CA GLU A 148 -6.58 7.96 3.98
C GLU A 148 -5.83 9.14 4.60
N ALA A 149 -4.49 9.09 4.54
CA ALA A 149 -3.66 10.21 4.96
C ALA A 149 -4.03 11.45 4.13
N GLU A 150 -4.74 12.39 4.75
CA GLU A 150 -5.08 13.69 4.17
C GLU A 150 -3.79 14.36 3.69
N LYS A 151 -3.66 14.47 2.36
CA LYS A 151 -2.62 15.23 1.68
C LYS A 151 -2.60 16.66 2.22
N THR A 152 -1.53 16.99 2.93
CA THR A 152 -1.14 18.35 3.25
C THR A 152 -0.75 19.09 1.97
N SER A 153 -1.66 19.89 1.43
CA SER A 153 -1.29 21.12 0.70
C SER A 153 -2.44 22.12 0.78
N GLY A 154 -2.15 23.25 1.44
CA GLY A 154 -3.05 24.39 1.55
C GLY A 154 -3.33 24.98 0.17
N LYS A 155 -4.62 25.18 -0.07
CA LYS A 155 -5.22 25.79 -1.25
C LYS A 155 -4.81 27.26 -1.38
N VAL A 156 -4.68 27.72 -2.61
CA VAL A 156 -5.44 28.90 -3.03
C VAL A 156 -6.13 28.55 -4.36
N HIS A 157 -7.41 28.20 -4.30
CA HIS A 157 -8.30 28.41 -5.44
C HIS A 157 -9.61 29.00 -4.92
N VAL A 158 -9.79 30.25 -5.33
CA VAL A 158 -10.94 31.10 -5.15
C VAL A 158 -12.17 30.44 -5.77
N ARG A 159 -13.28 30.49 -5.04
CA ARG A 159 -14.62 30.10 -5.49
C ARG A 159 -14.95 30.77 -6.83
N ARG A 160 -15.28 29.96 -7.84
CA ARG A 160 -16.25 30.37 -8.86
C ARG A 160 -17.15 29.21 -9.28
N SER A 161 -18.42 29.42 -8.93
CA SER A 161 -19.68 28.93 -9.51
C SER A 161 -19.66 27.94 -10.67
N HIS A 162 -20.44 26.87 -10.44
CA HIS A 162 -21.31 26.18 -11.39
C HIS A 162 -20.79 25.94 -12.83
N LYS A 163 -20.38 24.70 -13.09
CA LYS A 163 -20.76 24.04 -14.33
C LYS A 163 -21.01 22.55 -14.09
N LYS A 164 -22.17 22.11 -14.58
CA LYS A 164 -22.71 20.75 -14.56
C LYS A 164 -21.63 19.72 -14.92
N THR A 165 -21.46 18.71 -14.08
CA THR A 165 -20.74 17.48 -14.45
C THR A 165 -21.64 16.28 -14.16
N ASP A 166 -21.68 15.41 -15.16
CA ASP A 166 -22.43 14.17 -15.24
C ASP A 166 -22.54 13.38 -13.95
N GLN A 167 -23.74 12.86 -13.73
CA GLN A 167 -24.00 11.76 -12.82
C GLN A 167 -23.21 10.53 -13.29
N LYS A 168 -21.95 10.41 -12.87
CA LYS A 168 -21.25 9.11 -12.88
C LYS A 168 -22.04 8.17 -11.97
N LYS A 169 -22.65 7.15 -12.57
CA LYS A 169 -23.31 6.03 -11.89
C LYS A 169 -22.39 5.53 -10.79
N LYS A 170 -22.81 5.69 -9.53
CA LYS A 170 -22.08 5.21 -8.36
C LYS A 170 -21.93 3.71 -8.50
N THR A 171 -20.70 3.25 -8.43
CA THR A 171 -20.34 1.86 -8.60
C THR A 171 -19.64 1.43 -7.28
N PRO A 172 -20.40 1.35 -6.17
CA PRO A 172 -19.84 1.37 -4.81
C PRO A 172 -19.23 0.04 -4.37
N LEU A 173 -19.62 -1.10 -4.96
CA LEU A 173 -19.11 -2.41 -4.54
C LEU A 173 -17.92 -2.82 -5.41
N SER A 174 -17.97 -2.54 -6.72
CA SER A 174 -16.82 -2.73 -7.61
C SER A 174 -15.64 -1.87 -7.20
N ASP A 175 -15.85 -0.63 -6.76
CA ASP A 175 -14.73 0.25 -6.37
C ASP A 175 -14.05 -0.21 -5.06
N GLN A 176 -14.68 -1.09 -4.27
CA GLN A 176 -14.10 -1.68 -3.07
C GLN A 176 -13.35 -3.00 -3.34
N LEU A 177 -13.81 -3.77 -4.33
CA LEU A 177 -13.32 -5.13 -4.62
C LEU A 177 -12.49 -5.22 -5.92
N ALA A 178 -12.46 -4.15 -6.70
CA ALA A 178 -11.73 -4.08 -7.95
C ALA A 178 -10.89 -2.79 -8.02
N THR A 179 -9.69 -2.93 -8.55
CA THR A 179 -8.77 -1.81 -8.79
C THR A 179 -9.08 -1.20 -10.16
N ASP A 180 -9.36 0.10 -10.22
CA ASP A 180 -9.63 0.81 -11.46
C ASP A 180 -8.31 1.21 -12.14
N LEU A 181 -7.89 0.42 -13.14
CA LEU A 181 -6.66 0.65 -13.90
C LEU A 181 -6.76 1.94 -14.72
N THR A 182 -7.95 2.31 -15.18
CA THR A 182 -8.16 3.59 -15.90
C THR A 182 -7.91 4.79 -14.98
N LYS A 183 -8.39 4.77 -13.72
CA LYS A 183 -8.06 5.83 -12.75
C LYS A 183 -6.56 5.90 -12.44
N LEU A 184 -5.88 4.76 -12.36
CA LEU A 184 -4.43 4.72 -12.12
C LEU A 184 -3.63 5.27 -13.31
N ALA A 185 -4.06 4.97 -14.53
CA ALA A 185 -3.48 5.54 -15.74
C ALA A 185 -3.71 7.06 -15.82
N GLU A 186 -4.90 7.56 -15.46
CA GLU A 186 -5.20 9.01 -15.40
C GLU A 186 -4.28 9.73 -14.40
N ALA A 187 -3.94 9.05 -13.30
CA ALA A 187 -3.03 9.57 -12.28
C ALA A 187 -1.53 9.37 -12.61
N ASN A 188 -1.18 8.86 -13.79
CA ASN A 188 0.19 8.51 -14.20
C ASN A 188 0.91 7.58 -13.20
N LYS A 189 0.17 6.68 -12.55
CA LYS A 189 0.72 5.72 -11.59
C LYS A 189 1.07 4.35 -12.18
N LEU A 190 0.59 4.02 -13.39
CA LEU A 190 0.90 2.75 -14.05
C LEU A 190 2.27 2.78 -14.74
N ASP A 191 2.96 1.65 -14.78
CA ASP A 191 4.29 1.55 -15.41
C ASP A 191 4.19 1.73 -16.93
N PRO A 192 5.19 2.31 -17.60
CA PRO A 192 5.19 2.41 -19.05
C PRO A 192 5.26 1.01 -19.66
N VAL A 193 4.42 0.77 -20.68
CA VAL A 193 4.42 -0.51 -21.40
C VAL A 193 5.44 -0.48 -22.54
N ILE A 194 6.47 -1.32 -22.43
CA ILE A 194 7.60 -1.38 -23.36
C ILE A 194 7.59 -2.74 -24.08
N GLY A 195 7.87 -2.74 -25.38
CA GLY A 195 7.97 -3.96 -26.21
C GLY A 195 6.64 -4.67 -26.52
N ARG A 196 5.53 -4.36 -25.83
CA ARG A 196 4.25 -5.10 -25.94
C ARG A 196 3.19 -4.44 -26.84
N GLN A 197 3.61 -3.69 -27.86
CA GLN A 197 2.69 -2.87 -28.65
C GLN A 197 1.73 -3.71 -29.50
N SER A 198 2.21 -4.83 -30.05
CA SER A 198 1.44 -5.71 -30.92
C SER A 198 0.38 -6.49 -30.13
N GLU A 199 0.69 -6.94 -28.90
CA GLU A 199 -0.25 -7.61 -28.03
C GLU A 199 -1.34 -6.66 -27.54
N VAL A 200 -0.99 -5.41 -27.17
CA VAL A 200 -1.98 -4.39 -26.79
C VAL A 200 -2.89 -4.06 -27.97
N GLU A 201 -2.35 -3.91 -29.18
CA GLU A 201 -3.16 -3.69 -30.38
C GLU A 201 -4.09 -4.89 -30.66
N ARG A 202 -3.57 -6.11 -30.55
CA ARG A 202 -4.37 -7.33 -30.68
C ARG A 202 -5.50 -7.39 -29.67
N LEU A 203 -5.24 -6.98 -28.42
CA LEU A 203 -6.23 -6.90 -27.36
C LEU A 203 -7.37 -5.94 -27.72
N ILE A 204 -7.03 -4.74 -28.20
CA ILE A 204 -7.99 -3.73 -28.67
C ILE A 204 -8.84 -4.27 -29.83
N GLN A 205 -8.20 -4.90 -30.81
CA GLN A 205 -8.88 -5.49 -31.97
C GLN A 205 -9.89 -6.55 -31.54
N ILE A 206 -9.59 -7.37 -30.53
CA ILE A 206 -10.50 -8.40 -30.01
C ILE A 206 -11.66 -7.76 -29.26
N LEU A 207 -11.39 -6.81 -28.35
CA LEU A 207 -12.41 -6.13 -27.54
C LEU A 207 -13.42 -5.35 -28.39
N ALA A 208 -13.01 -4.88 -29.57
CA ALA A 208 -13.86 -4.17 -30.53
C ALA A 208 -14.76 -5.10 -31.37
N ARG A 209 -14.60 -6.44 -31.30
CA ARG A 209 -15.42 -7.39 -32.07
C ARG A 209 -16.85 -7.49 -31.50
N ARG A 210 -17.79 -7.86 -32.37
CA ARG A 210 -19.17 -8.20 -31.97
C ARG A 210 -19.28 -9.60 -31.35
N THR A 211 -18.48 -10.55 -31.85
CA THR A 211 -18.41 -11.94 -31.38
C THR A 211 -16.97 -12.29 -31.03
N LYS A 212 -16.76 -13.22 -30.10
CA LYS A 212 -15.43 -13.56 -29.55
C LYS A 212 -14.65 -12.31 -29.10
N ASN A 213 -15.30 -11.49 -28.28
CA ASN A 213 -14.80 -10.19 -27.84
C ASN A 213 -14.18 -10.20 -26.44
N ASN A 214 -13.92 -11.39 -25.89
CA ASN A 214 -13.21 -11.57 -24.63
C ASN A 214 -11.81 -12.10 -24.93
N PRO A 215 -10.76 -11.30 -24.81
CA PRO A 215 -9.40 -11.80 -24.99
C PRO A 215 -8.97 -12.67 -23.80
N ALA A 216 -8.28 -13.77 -24.10
CA ALA A 216 -7.58 -14.59 -23.12
C ALA A 216 -6.07 -14.45 -23.36
N LEU A 217 -5.37 -13.80 -22.43
CA LEU A 217 -3.91 -13.67 -22.41
C LEU A 217 -3.31 -14.99 -21.90
N ILE A 218 -2.62 -15.70 -22.79
CA ILE A 218 -2.03 -17.02 -22.52
C ILE A 218 -0.51 -16.88 -22.55
N GLY A 219 0.13 -17.29 -21.47
CA GLY A 219 1.59 -17.30 -21.34
C GLY A 219 2.00 -17.87 -19.99
N GLU A 220 3.28 -17.85 -19.69
CA GLU A 220 3.77 -18.29 -18.37
C GLU A 220 3.58 -17.18 -17.31
N PRO A 221 3.58 -17.50 -16.01
CA PRO A 221 3.62 -16.50 -14.96
C PRO A 221 4.90 -15.63 -15.07
N GLY A 222 4.78 -14.34 -14.79
CA GLY A 222 5.92 -13.42 -14.82
C GLY A 222 6.26 -12.78 -16.18
N VAL A 223 5.64 -13.21 -17.30
CA VAL A 223 5.93 -12.59 -18.62
C VAL A 223 5.38 -11.17 -18.80
N GLY A 224 4.62 -10.64 -17.84
CA GLY A 224 4.05 -9.29 -17.90
C GLY A 224 2.66 -9.19 -18.53
N LYS A 225 1.79 -10.20 -18.35
CA LYS A 225 0.39 -10.17 -18.84
C LYS A 225 -0.39 -8.97 -18.29
N THR A 226 -0.21 -8.66 -17.00
CA THR A 226 -0.82 -7.51 -16.34
C THR A 226 -0.39 -6.19 -16.97
N ALA A 227 0.90 -6.08 -17.35
CA ALA A 227 1.41 -4.89 -18.03
C ALA A 227 0.71 -4.64 -19.39
N ILE A 228 0.31 -5.67 -20.13
CA ILE A 228 -0.45 -5.51 -21.38
C ILE A 228 -1.82 -4.87 -21.11
N VAL A 229 -2.47 -5.25 -20.01
CA VAL A 229 -3.78 -4.69 -19.61
C VAL A 229 -3.63 -3.25 -19.09
N GLU A 230 -2.56 -2.95 -18.37
CA GLU A 230 -2.22 -1.58 -18.00
C GLU A 230 -1.97 -0.70 -19.23
N GLY A 231 -1.32 -1.24 -20.26
CA GLY A 231 -1.13 -0.58 -21.56
C GLY A 231 -2.43 -0.29 -22.27
N LEU A 232 -3.42 -1.18 -22.18
CA LEU A 232 -4.78 -0.90 -22.66
C LEU A 232 -5.40 0.28 -21.91
N ALA A 233 -5.30 0.32 -20.57
CA ALA A 233 -5.80 1.44 -19.78
C ALA A 233 -5.14 2.77 -20.16
N GLN A 234 -3.82 2.77 -20.40
CA GLN A 234 -3.09 3.95 -20.89
C GLN A 234 -3.61 4.40 -22.26
N ARG A 235 -3.78 3.48 -23.22
CA ARG A 235 -4.28 3.80 -24.58
C ARG A 235 -5.72 4.29 -24.61
N ILE A 236 -6.57 3.81 -23.70
CA ILE A 236 -7.95 4.30 -23.56
C ILE A 236 -7.93 5.79 -23.19
N ILE A 237 -7.00 6.21 -22.33
CA ILE A 237 -6.90 7.59 -21.84
C ILE A 237 -6.20 8.50 -22.84
N SER A 238 -5.15 8.01 -23.51
CA SER A 238 -4.48 8.77 -24.58
C SER A 238 -5.35 8.96 -25.82
N GLY A 239 -6.42 8.17 -25.96
CA GLY A 239 -7.34 8.24 -27.08
C GLY A 239 -6.87 7.44 -28.31
N GLU A 240 -5.98 6.47 -28.12
CA GLU A 240 -5.45 5.59 -29.18
C GLU A 240 -6.30 4.32 -29.38
N VAL A 241 -7.59 4.38 -29.05
CA VAL A 241 -8.53 3.27 -29.16
C VAL A 241 -9.73 3.63 -30.04
N PRO A 242 -10.43 2.65 -30.66
CA PRO A 242 -11.65 2.91 -31.39
C PRO A 242 -12.76 3.54 -30.53
N GLU A 243 -13.70 4.24 -31.18
CA GLU A 243 -14.78 5.00 -30.49
C GLU A 243 -15.57 4.17 -29.46
N LEU A 244 -15.76 2.89 -29.75
CA LEU A 244 -16.45 1.93 -28.88
C LEU A 244 -15.78 1.74 -27.51
N LEU A 245 -14.51 2.10 -27.36
CA LEU A 245 -13.70 1.87 -26.17
C LEU A 245 -13.33 3.15 -25.40
N PHE A 246 -13.49 4.35 -25.98
CA PHE A 246 -13.07 5.62 -25.33
C PHE A 246 -13.65 5.81 -23.92
N SER A 247 -14.92 5.49 -23.75
CA SER A 247 -15.65 5.71 -22.49
C SER A 247 -15.70 4.48 -21.59
N LYS A 248 -14.92 3.43 -21.88
CA LYS A 248 -14.88 2.21 -21.07
C LYS A 248 -13.83 2.29 -19.98
N ARG A 249 -14.17 1.78 -18.80
CA ARG A 249 -13.25 1.61 -17.68
C ARG A 249 -12.69 0.19 -17.69
N VAL A 250 -11.43 0.03 -17.30
CA VAL A 250 -10.79 -1.27 -17.08
C VAL A 250 -10.68 -1.50 -15.58
N LEU A 251 -11.36 -2.53 -15.08
CA LEU A 251 -11.41 -2.88 -13.66
C LEU A 251 -10.71 -4.22 -13.44
N GLN A 252 -9.65 -4.25 -12.64
CA GLN A 252 -8.97 -5.47 -12.23
C GLN A 252 -9.67 -6.06 -11.00
N LEU A 253 -10.12 -7.30 -11.12
CA LEU A 253 -10.77 -8.02 -10.03
C LEU A 253 -9.73 -8.72 -9.15
N ASP A 254 -9.74 -8.44 -7.84
CA ASP A 254 -8.95 -9.20 -6.88
C ASP A 254 -9.79 -10.35 -6.31
N VAL A 255 -9.49 -11.58 -6.76
CA VAL A 255 -10.16 -12.79 -6.29
C VAL A 255 -9.95 -12.98 -4.78
N GLY A 256 -8.79 -12.61 -4.25
CA GLY A 256 -8.46 -12.72 -2.83
C GLY A 256 -9.39 -11.86 -1.95
N SER A 257 -9.61 -10.61 -2.35
CA SER A 257 -10.54 -9.70 -1.66
C SER A 257 -12.00 -10.18 -1.66
N ILE A 258 -12.43 -10.91 -2.69
CA ILE A 258 -13.80 -11.43 -2.77
C ILE A 258 -13.99 -12.60 -1.80
N VAL A 259 -13.00 -13.49 -1.73
CA VAL A 259 -12.98 -14.62 -0.79
C VAL A 259 -12.83 -14.13 0.65
N ALA A 260 -12.05 -13.07 0.86
CA ALA A 260 -11.85 -12.46 2.18
C ALA A 260 -13.19 -12.04 2.83
N GLY A 261 -13.42 -12.54 4.04
CA GLY A 261 -14.66 -12.27 4.78
C GLY A 261 -15.90 -12.98 4.24
N THR A 262 -15.75 -14.01 3.40
CA THR A 262 -16.82 -14.99 3.12
C THR A 262 -16.50 -16.31 3.81
N MET A 263 -17.39 -16.77 4.69
CA MET A 263 -17.26 -18.07 5.37
C MET A 263 -18.00 -19.19 4.60
N TYR A 264 -18.93 -18.79 3.72
CA TYR A 264 -19.83 -19.69 3.01
C TYR A 264 -19.80 -19.39 1.51
N ARG A 265 -19.79 -20.46 0.70
CA ARG A 265 -19.87 -20.39 -0.77
C ARG A 265 -21.00 -19.48 -1.26
N GLY A 266 -22.19 -19.56 -0.67
CA GLY A 266 -23.33 -18.73 -1.06
C GLY A 266 -23.09 -17.22 -0.96
N GLN A 267 -22.31 -16.77 0.04
CA GLN A 267 -21.97 -15.35 0.20
C GLN A 267 -21.00 -14.88 -0.90
N PHE A 268 -20.05 -15.72 -1.27
CA PHE A 268 -19.18 -15.47 -2.41
C PHE A 268 -19.99 -15.35 -3.70
N GLU A 269 -20.91 -16.28 -3.95
CA GLU A 269 -21.76 -16.26 -5.14
C GLU A 269 -22.64 -15.01 -5.20
N GLU A 270 -23.19 -14.57 -4.07
CA GLU A 270 -23.98 -13.35 -3.99
C GLU A 270 -23.13 -12.10 -4.29
N ARG A 271 -21.91 -12.02 -3.75
CA ARG A 271 -20.96 -10.93 -4.05
C ARG A 271 -20.61 -10.89 -5.54
N MET A 272 -20.30 -12.04 -6.14
CA MET A 272 -20.00 -12.13 -7.57
C MET A 272 -21.19 -11.71 -8.43
N LYS A 273 -22.42 -12.12 -8.08
CA LYS A 273 -23.64 -11.68 -8.80
C LYS A 273 -23.82 -10.16 -8.75
N ARG A 274 -23.54 -9.53 -7.60
CA ARG A 274 -23.61 -8.06 -7.46
C ARG A 274 -22.57 -7.37 -8.34
N ILE A 275 -21.32 -7.84 -8.32
CA ILE A 275 -20.24 -7.31 -9.18
C ILE A 275 -20.63 -7.41 -10.67
N ILE A 276 -21.13 -8.56 -11.12
CA ILE A 276 -21.53 -8.75 -12.52
C ILE A 276 -22.70 -7.83 -12.90
N ALA A 277 -23.70 -7.66 -12.03
CA ALA A 277 -24.82 -6.75 -12.28
C ALA A 277 -24.37 -5.29 -12.43
N GLU A 278 -23.39 -4.89 -11.62
CA GLU A 278 -22.80 -3.55 -11.62
C GLU A 278 -21.93 -3.28 -12.86
N ILE A 279 -21.12 -4.26 -13.26
CA ILE A 279 -20.33 -4.19 -14.50
C ILE A 279 -21.26 -4.14 -15.72
N LYS A 280 -22.33 -4.93 -15.74
CA LYS A 280 -23.35 -4.91 -16.80
C LYS A 280 -23.98 -3.52 -16.96
N GLN A 281 -24.26 -2.82 -15.87
CA GLN A 281 -24.88 -1.48 -15.92
C GLN A 281 -23.91 -0.37 -16.34
N SER A 282 -22.61 -0.56 -16.07
CA SER A 282 -21.55 0.40 -16.37
C SER A 282 -20.87 0.17 -17.72
N GLY A 283 -20.96 -1.05 -18.28
CA GLY A 283 -20.28 -1.41 -19.54
C GLY A 283 -18.75 -1.44 -19.42
N ALA A 284 -18.24 -1.63 -18.20
CA ALA A 284 -16.81 -1.72 -17.94
C ALA A 284 -16.21 -3.03 -18.44
N ILE A 285 -14.90 -3.02 -18.71
CA ILE A 285 -14.10 -4.19 -19.06
C ILE A 285 -13.54 -4.75 -17.76
N LEU A 286 -13.80 -6.04 -17.51
CA LEU A 286 -13.31 -6.74 -16.33
C LEU A 286 -12.02 -7.47 -16.66
N PHE A 287 -10.93 -7.16 -15.96
CA PHE A 287 -9.71 -7.95 -15.99
C PHE A 287 -9.70 -8.93 -14.83
N ILE A 288 -9.52 -10.21 -15.14
CA ILE A 288 -9.36 -11.28 -14.15
C ILE A 288 -7.99 -11.88 -14.36
N ASP A 289 -7.09 -11.64 -13.41
CA ASP A 289 -5.85 -12.38 -13.34
C ASP A 289 -6.14 -13.80 -12.82
N GLU A 290 -5.36 -14.77 -13.28
CA GLU A 290 -5.58 -16.19 -12.98
C GLU A 290 -7.04 -16.64 -13.22
N ALA A 291 -7.56 -16.34 -14.41
CA ALA A 291 -8.97 -16.57 -14.75
C ALA A 291 -9.44 -18.02 -14.54
N HIS A 292 -8.51 -18.99 -14.54
CA HIS A 292 -8.78 -20.38 -14.22
C HIS A 292 -9.29 -20.58 -12.78
N MET A 293 -8.93 -19.73 -11.81
CA MET A 293 -9.38 -19.83 -10.42
C MET A 293 -10.90 -19.68 -10.29
N LEU A 294 -11.51 -18.89 -11.17
CA LEU A 294 -12.96 -18.70 -11.22
C LEU A 294 -13.69 -19.77 -12.05
N VAL A 295 -12.98 -20.46 -12.94
CA VAL A 295 -13.55 -21.43 -13.89
C VAL A 295 -13.24 -22.89 -13.48
N GLY A 296 -12.38 -23.08 -12.47
CA GLY A 296 -11.88 -24.37 -12.00
C GLY A 296 -12.98 -25.33 -11.56
N ALA A 297 -13.27 -26.30 -12.43
CA ALA A 297 -14.27 -27.33 -12.22
C ALA A 297 -13.84 -28.34 -11.14
N GLY A 298 -14.40 -28.22 -9.93
CA GLY A 298 -14.85 -29.36 -9.13
C GLY A 298 -13.84 -30.35 -8.54
N SER A 299 -12.52 -30.16 -8.63
CA SER A 299 -11.55 -31.08 -8.02
C SER A 299 -11.07 -30.59 -6.65
N ALA A 300 -11.64 -31.21 -5.61
CA ALA A 300 -11.13 -31.41 -4.24
C ALA A 300 -10.37 -30.24 -3.57
N GLY A 301 -11.13 -29.40 -2.84
CA GLY A 301 -10.68 -28.89 -1.54
C GLY A 301 -10.71 -27.39 -1.31
N SER A 302 -10.58 -26.55 -2.34
CA SER A 302 -10.39 -25.10 -2.11
C SER A 302 -10.77 -24.16 -3.25
N SER A 303 -11.10 -24.65 -4.45
CA SER A 303 -11.44 -23.77 -5.57
C SER A 303 -12.88 -23.29 -5.51
N VAL A 304 -13.04 -21.96 -5.55
CA VAL A 304 -14.34 -21.31 -5.54
C VAL A 304 -14.92 -21.33 -6.95
N ASP A 305 -15.83 -22.26 -7.22
CA ASP A 305 -16.44 -22.46 -8.54
C ASP A 305 -17.44 -21.33 -8.88
N ALA A 306 -16.92 -20.27 -9.53
CA ALA A 306 -17.67 -19.13 -10.04
C ALA A 306 -18.13 -19.33 -11.49
N ALA A 307 -17.78 -20.45 -12.13
CA ALA A 307 -18.01 -20.72 -13.54
C ALA A 307 -19.51 -20.68 -13.87
N ASN A 308 -20.34 -21.23 -12.99
CA ASN A 308 -21.81 -21.25 -13.13
C ASN A 308 -22.43 -19.85 -13.10
N ILE A 309 -21.76 -18.86 -12.52
CA ILE A 309 -22.24 -17.47 -12.42
C ILE A 309 -21.77 -16.66 -13.62
N LEU A 310 -20.56 -16.89 -14.10
CA LEU A 310 -19.97 -16.17 -15.23
C LEU A 310 -20.51 -16.65 -16.59
N LYS A 311 -20.74 -17.96 -16.76
CA LYS A 311 -21.20 -18.54 -18.04
C LYS A 311 -22.46 -17.88 -18.61
N PRO A 312 -23.54 -17.61 -17.84
CA PRO A 312 -24.73 -16.95 -18.37
C PRO A 312 -24.44 -15.52 -18.86
N ALA A 313 -23.64 -14.75 -18.12
CA ALA A 313 -23.31 -13.36 -18.45
C ALA A 313 -22.39 -13.27 -19.69
N LEU A 314 -21.41 -14.16 -19.78
CA LEU A 314 -20.51 -14.28 -20.94
C LEU A 314 -21.24 -14.79 -22.18
N SER A 315 -22.11 -15.80 -22.04
CA SER A 315 -22.87 -16.36 -23.16
C SER A 315 -23.82 -15.32 -23.78
N ARG A 316 -24.46 -14.48 -22.96
CA ARG A 316 -25.30 -13.37 -23.44
C ARG A 316 -24.52 -12.17 -24.00
N GLY A 317 -23.18 -12.15 -23.86
CA GLY A 317 -22.34 -11.03 -24.31
C GLY A 317 -22.55 -9.75 -23.50
N GLU A 318 -23.12 -9.88 -22.30
CA GLU A 318 -23.42 -8.75 -21.40
C GLU A 318 -22.21 -8.34 -20.55
N LEU A 319 -21.21 -9.22 -20.47
CA LEU A 319 -19.98 -9.03 -19.72
C LEU A 319 -18.79 -9.11 -20.70
N GLN A 320 -17.92 -8.11 -20.68
CA GLN A 320 -16.64 -8.13 -21.38
C GLN A 320 -15.52 -8.41 -20.38
N VAL A 321 -14.73 -9.43 -20.68
CA VAL A 321 -13.67 -9.93 -19.80
C VAL A 321 -12.35 -10.04 -20.55
N ILE A 322 -11.27 -9.62 -19.90
CA ILE A 322 -9.90 -9.97 -20.23
C ILE A 322 -9.46 -11.00 -19.18
N GLY A 323 -9.12 -12.21 -19.60
CA GLY A 323 -8.62 -13.25 -18.69
C GLY A 323 -7.14 -13.50 -18.90
N ALA A 324 -6.34 -13.53 -17.83
CA ALA A 324 -4.97 -14.03 -17.89
C ALA A 324 -4.90 -15.46 -17.32
N THR A 325 -4.24 -16.37 -18.02
CA THR A 325 -4.13 -17.79 -17.62
C THR A 325 -2.90 -18.44 -18.23
N THR A 326 -2.50 -19.61 -17.74
CA THR A 326 -1.47 -20.44 -18.40
C THR A 326 -2.04 -21.25 -19.56
N LEU A 327 -1.18 -21.79 -20.42
CA LEU A 327 -1.59 -22.61 -21.56
C LEU A 327 -2.33 -23.88 -21.12
N ASP A 328 -1.84 -24.54 -20.07
CA ASP A 328 -2.42 -25.77 -19.56
C ASP A 328 -3.82 -25.56 -18.97
N GLU A 329 -4.00 -24.47 -18.24
CA GLU A 329 -5.29 -24.10 -17.66
C GLU A 329 -6.29 -23.66 -18.72
N TYR A 330 -5.84 -22.92 -19.74
CA TYR A 330 -6.69 -22.53 -20.86
C TYR A 330 -7.26 -23.77 -21.57
N ARG A 331 -6.41 -24.76 -21.85
CA ARG A 331 -6.83 -26.03 -22.46
C ARG A 331 -7.83 -26.79 -21.59
N LYS A 332 -7.55 -26.91 -20.29
CA LYS A 332 -8.39 -27.68 -19.34
C LYS A 332 -9.74 -27.02 -19.04
N HIS A 333 -9.78 -25.69 -18.92
CA HIS A 333 -10.95 -24.99 -18.35
C HIS A 333 -11.71 -24.10 -19.33
N ILE A 334 -11.06 -23.60 -20.40
CA ILE A 334 -11.69 -22.67 -21.35
C ILE A 334 -11.93 -23.34 -22.70
N GLU A 335 -10.93 -24.02 -23.25
CA GLU A 335 -11.03 -24.71 -24.55
C GLU A 335 -11.95 -25.94 -24.48
N GLY A 336 -11.96 -26.65 -23.35
CA GLY A 336 -12.86 -27.79 -23.13
C GLY A 336 -14.35 -27.43 -23.00
N ASP A 337 -14.69 -26.16 -22.78
CA ASP A 337 -16.08 -25.71 -22.63
C ASP A 337 -16.57 -24.92 -23.86
N ALA A 338 -17.46 -25.54 -24.64
CA ALA A 338 -18.02 -24.96 -25.86
C ALA A 338 -18.78 -23.63 -25.65
N ALA A 339 -19.19 -23.28 -24.42
CA ALA A 339 -19.79 -21.98 -24.13
C ALA A 339 -18.73 -20.87 -24.01
N LEU A 340 -17.59 -21.18 -23.39
CA LEU A 340 -16.49 -20.23 -23.17
C LEU A 340 -15.64 -20.06 -24.44
N GLU A 341 -15.34 -21.16 -25.16
CA GLU A 341 -14.59 -21.15 -26.41
C GLU A 341 -15.22 -20.24 -27.49
N ARG A 342 -16.56 -20.14 -27.51
CA ARG A 342 -17.29 -19.25 -28.43
C ARG A 342 -17.25 -17.78 -28.04
N ARG A 343 -16.68 -17.44 -26.88
CA ARG A 343 -16.65 -16.07 -26.32
C ARG A 343 -15.24 -15.57 -26.10
N PHE A 344 -14.29 -16.48 -25.83
CA PHE A 344 -12.88 -16.15 -25.68
C PHE A 344 -12.11 -16.24 -27.00
N GLN A 345 -11.11 -15.38 -27.14
CA GLN A 345 -10.13 -15.40 -28.22
C GLN A 345 -8.73 -15.43 -27.59
N PRO A 346 -7.91 -16.46 -27.87
CA PRO A 346 -6.57 -16.55 -27.33
C PRO A 346 -5.65 -15.48 -27.92
N VAL A 347 -4.78 -14.94 -27.07
CA VAL A 347 -3.65 -14.06 -27.37
C VAL A 347 -2.43 -14.64 -26.66
N HIS A 348 -1.47 -15.11 -27.44
CA HIS A 348 -0.22 -15.65 -26.89
C HIS A 348 0.69 -14.51 -26.47
N VAL A 349 1.25 -14.63 -25.28
CA VAL A 349 2.19 -13.70 -24.66
C VAL A 349 3.46 -14.47 -24.40
N ASP A 350 4.44 -14.26 -25.28
CA ASP A 350 5.72 -14.94 -25.20
C ASP A 350 6.64 -14.25 -24.18
N GLU A 351 7.63 -15.00 -23.67
CA GLU A 351 8.71 -14.45 -22.85
C GLU A 351 9.51 -13.44 -23.69
N PRO A 352 9.75 -12.22 -23.18
CA PRO A 352 10.53 -11.23 -23.91
C PRO A 352 12.00 -11.66 -24.05
N THR A 353 12.64 -11.15 -25.08
CA THR A 353 14.08 -11.34 -25.26
C THR A 353 14.87 -10.59 -24.19
N VAL A 354 16.16 -10.95 -24.03
CA VAL A 354 17.06 -10.25 -23.10
C VAL A 354 17.15 -8.76 -23.42
N TYR A 355 17.22 -8.40 -24.71
CA TYR A 355 17.27 -7.00 -25.16
C TYR A 355 15.99 -6.24 -24.80
N GLU A 356 14.82 -6.81 -25.09
CA GLU A 356 13.53 -6.21 -24.70
C GLU A 356 13.42 -6.08 -23.18
N THR A 357 13.94 -7.04 -22.42
CA THR A 357 13.96 -6.97 -20.96
C THR A 357 14.84 -5.82 -20.46
N ILE A 358 16.00 -5.59 -21.06
CA ILE A 358 16.85 -4.44 -20.73
C ILE A 358 16.10 -3.12 -20.99
N GLU A 359 15.37 -3.01 -22.09
CA GLU A 359 14.53 -1.83 -22.35
C GLU A 359 13.42 -1.66 -21.31
N ILE A 360 12.74 -2.75 -20.95
CA ILE A 360 11.72 -2.76 -19.89
C ILE A 360 12.31 -2.27 -18.56
N LEU A 361 13.48 -2.80 -18.17
CA LEU A 361 14.18 -2.41 -16.93
C LEU A 361 14.58 -0.94 -16.94
N HIS A 362 15.04 -0.40 -18.07
CA HIS A 362 15.32 1.03 -18.21
C HIS A 362 14.06 1.90 -18.05
N GLY A 363 12.90 1.44 -18.51
CA GLY A 363 11.65 2.19 -18.38
C GLY A 363 11.07 2.26 -16.97
N ILE A 364 11.26 1.21 -16.18
CA ILE A 364 10.78 1.15 -14.78
C ILE A 364 11.81 1.68 -13.78
N LYS A 365 13.08 1.81 -14.20
CA LYS A 365 14.23 2.24 -13.38
C LYS A 365 13.90 3.41 -12.46
N ASP A 366 13.40 4.51 -13.02
CA ASP A 366 13.17 5.76 -12.28
C ASP A 366 12.24 5.57 -11.07
N ARG A 367 11.28 4.65 -11.15
CA ARG A 367 10.33 4.37 -10.06
C ARG A 367 10.99 3.59 -8.93
N TYR A 368 11.80 2.59 -9.26
CA TYR A 368 12.57 1.83 -8.28
C TYR A 368 13.63 2.70 -7.61
N GLU A 369 14.32 3.57 -8.37
CA GLU A 369 15.26 4.54 -7.81
C GLU A 369 14.58 5.49 -6.82
N GLN A 370 13.38 5.97 -7.13
CA GLN A 370 12.62 6.84 -6.23
C GLN A 370 12.13 6.12 -4.97
N HIS A 371 11.66 4.87 -5.11
CA HIS A 371 11.14 4.06 -4.02
C HIS A 371 12.26 3.66 -3.05
N HIS A 372 13.34 3.10 -3.60
CA HIS A 372 14.48 2.61 -2.82
C HIS A 372 15.50 3.67 -2.49
N ARG A 373 15.41 4.85 -3.12
CA ARG A 373 16.33 5.96 -2.87
C ARG A 373 17.78 5.60 -3.21
N VAL A 374 17.95 4.86 -4.30
CA VAL A 374 19.24 4.39 -4.83
C VAL A 374 19.36 4.79 -6.29
N THR A 375 20.58 4.80 -6.83
CA THR A 375 20.80 4.94 -8.27
C THR A 375 21.15 3.58 -8.87
N ILE A 376 20.44 3.14 -9.90
CA ILE A 376 20.66 1.87 -10.57
C ILE A 376 21.55 2.12 -11.80
N THR A 377 22.72 1.50 -11.83
CA THR A 377 23.65 1.64 -12.97
C THR A 377 23.17 0.84 -14.17
N GLY A 378 23.46 1.31 -15.39
CA GLY A 378 23.11 0.58 -16.62
C GLY A 378 23.73 -0.83 -16.68
N LYS A 379 24.98 -0.97 -16.20
CA LYS A 379 25.64 -2.27 -16.08
C LYS A 379 24.91 -3.23 -15.14
N ALA A 380 24.29 -2.73 -14.06
CA ALA A 380 23.49 -3.56 -13.17
C ALA A 380 22.21 -4.07 -13.87
N ILE A 381 21.59 -3.25 -14.72
CA ILE A 381 20.43 -3.66 -15.53
C ILE A 381 20.82 -4.76 -16.51
N ASP A 382 21.93 -4.56 -17.23
CA ASP A 382 22.44 -5.56 -18.17
C ASP A 382 22.79 -6.88 -17.46
N ALA A 383 23.42 -6.79 -16.29
CA ALA A 383 23.75 -7.96 -15.47
C ALA A 383 22.50 -8.69 -14.98
N ALA A 384 21.47 -7.96 -14.52
CA ALA A 384 20.22 -8.57 -14.05
C ALA A 384 19.52 -9.36 -15.15
N ALA A 385 19.44 -8.81 -16.37
CA ALA A 385 18.85 -9.50 -17.51
C ALA A 385 19.67 -10.74 -17.94
N ASN A 386 20.99 -10.61 -18.06
CA ASN A 386 21.85 -11.71 -18.55
C ASN A 386 22.04 -12.84 -17.52
N LEU A 387 22.29 -12.49 -16.25
CA LEU A 387 22.55 -13.47 -15.20
C LEU A 387 21.26 -14.19 -14.80
N SER A 388 20.10 -13.52 -14.79
CA SER A 388 18.83 -14.17 -14.46
C SER A 388 18.47 -15.28 -15.45
N VAL A 389 18.76 -15.12 -16.75
CA VAL A 389 18.55 -16.18 -17.74
C VAL A 389 19.45 -17.39 -17.50
N ARG A 390 20.71 -17.15 -17.12
CA ARG A 390 21.70 -18.22 -16.94
C ARG A 390 21.49 -19.03 -15.67
N TYR A 391 21.13 -18.37 -14.57
CA TYR A 391 21.14 -18.98 -13.24
C TYR A 391 19.75 -19.17 -12.62
N VAL A 392 18.70 -18.53 -13.15
CA VAL A 392 17.30 -18.67 -12.69
C VAL A 392 16.46 -19.25 -13.83
N ALA A 393 16.37 -20.59 -13.85
CA ALA A 393 15.71 -21.34 -14.91
C ALA A 393 14.22 -21.64 -14.65
N ASP A 394 13.78 -21.54 -13.40
CA ASP A 394 12.41 -21.82 -12.95
C ASP A 394 11.45 -20.62 -13.11
N ARG A 395 11.98 -19.47 -13.52
CA ARG A 395 11.23 -18.22 -13.71
C ARG A 395 11.46 -17.64 -15.10
N PHE A 396 10.51 -16.85 -15.56
CA PHE A 396 10.51 -16.23 -16.88
C PHE A 396 10.85 -14.74 -16.79
N LEU A 397 11.42 -14.19 -17.87
CA LEU A 397 11.58 -12.75 -18.05
C LEU A 397 10.22 -12.07 -18.29
N PRO A 398 10.06 -10.78 -17.95
CA PRO A 398 11.04 -9.91 -17.31
C PRO A 398 11.06 -10.03 -15.77
N ASP A 399 10.08 -10.70 -15.17
CA ASP A 399 9.84 -10.78 -13.71
C ASP A 399 11.07 -11.15 -12.89
N LYS A 400 11.80 -12.21 -13.27
CA LYS A 400 13.04 -12.59 -12.55
C LYS A 400 14.13 -11.52 -12.55
N ALA A 401 14.22 -10.70 -13.59
CA ALA A 401 15.22 -9.64 -13.70
C ALA A 401 14.78 -8.39 -12.91
N ILE A 402 13.48 -8.09 -12.90
CA ILE A 402 12.88 -7.02 -12.09
C ILE A 402 13.11 -7.30 -10.61
N ASP A 403 12.84 -8.53 -10.15
CA ASP A 403 13.02 -8.91 -8.76
C ASP A 403 14.49 -8.82 -8.31
N LEU A 404 15.44 -9.21 -9.16
CA LEU A 404 16.87 -9.05 -8.85
C LEU A 404 17.23 -7.57 -8.64
N ILE A 405 16.72 -6.69 -9.50
CA ILE A 405 16.96 -5.24 -9.38
C ILE A 405 16.32 -4.70 -8.09
N ASP A 406 15.09 -5.10 -7.80
CA ASP A 406 14.34 -4.67 -6.61
C ASP A 406 15.05 -5.10 -5.31
N GLU A 407 15.45 -6.36 -5.23
CA GLU A 407 16.12 -6.91 -4.06
C GLU A 407 17.54 -6.34 -3.89
N SER A 408 18.30 -6.18 -4.98
CA SER A 408 19.61 -5.52 -4.92
C SER A 408 19.49 -4.05 -4.51
N ALA A 409 18.48 -3.32 -4.98
CA ALA A 409 18.21 -1.95 -4.58
C ALA A 409 17.87 -1.85 -3.08
N ALA A 410 16.99 -2.72 -2.57
CA ALA A 410 16.66 -2.80 -1.16
C ALA A 410 17.89 -3.15 -0.31
N ARG A 411 18.70 -4.12 -0.76
CA ARG A 411 19.90 -4.58 -0.06
C ARG A 411 20.98 -3.49 0.01
N VAL A 412 21.30 -2.84 -1.11
CA VAL A 412 22.30 -1.77 -1.17
C VAL A 412 21.92 -0.64 -0.22
N ARG A 413 20.65 -0.26 -0.22
CA ARG A 413 20.11 0.74 0.71
C ARG A 413 20.31 0.33 2.17
N MET A 414 19.99 -0.92 2.52
CA MET A 414 20.00 -1.41 3.90
C MET A 414 21.39 -1.72 4.46
N TYR A 415 22.33 -2.18 3.64
CA TYR A 415 23.59 -2.76 4.13
C TYR A 415 24.85 -2.09 3.59
N LYS A 416 24.80 -1.46 2.41
CA LYS A 416 25.99 -0.93 1.74
C LYS A 416 26.05 0.60 1.66
N SER A 417 24.98 1.30 2.06
CA SER A 417 25.05 2.76 2.14
C SER A 417 25.99 3.18 3.28
N PRO A 418 26.89 4.16 3.06
CA PRO A 418 27.75 4.71 4.12
C PRO A 418 26.96 5.11 5.36
N GLU A 419 25.76 5.64 5.16
CA GLU A 419 24.82 6.01 6.20
C GLU A 419 24.24 4.80 6.92
N ALA A 420 23.94 3.69 6.23
CA ALA A 420 23.52 2.46 6.89
C ALA A 420 24.65 1.81 7.70
N LEU A 421 25.90 1.89 7.23
CA LEU A 421 27.07 1.43 7.99
C LEU A 421 27.24 2.25 9.26
N GLN A 422 27.22 3.59 9.15
CA GLN A 422 27.28 4.50 10.31
C GLN A 422 26.09 4.30 11.26
N LEU A 423 24.88 4.14 10.72
CA LEU A 423 23.68 3.90 11.51
C LEU A 423 23.75 2.54 12.23
N LYS A 424 24.27 1.50 11.58
CA LYS A 424 24.47 0.20 12.20
C LYS A 424 25.48 0.28 13.33
N GLU A 425 26.62 0.94 13.11
CA GLU A 425 27.66 1.16 14.12
C GLU A 425 27.11 1.95 15.32
N MET A 426 26.40 3.05 15.09
CA MET A 426 25.78 3.85 16.15
C MET A 426 24.72 3.06 16.92
N VAL A 427 23.89 2.26 16.24
CA VAL A 427 22.90 1.40 16.91
C VAL A 427 23.57 0.32 17.77
N THR A 428 24.66 -0.29 17.28
CA THR A 428 25.44 -1.24 18.10
C THR A 428 26.08 -0.57 19.30
N ASN A 429 26.64 0.64 19.13
CA ASN A 429 27.24 1.41 20.21
C ASN A 429 26.21 1.82 21.25
N LEU A 430 25.03 2.29 20.82
CA LEU A 430 23.92 2.64 21.71
C LEU A 430 23.47 1.41 22.52
N LYS A 431 23.40 0.23 21.89
CA LYS A 431 23.05 -1.01 22.57
C LYS A 431 24.08 -1.37 23.64
N SER A 432 25.37 -1.30 23.33
CA SER A 432 26.42 -1.57 24.33
C SER A 432 26.43 -0.54 25.47
N VAL A 433 26.18 0.74 25.17
CA VAL A 433 26.11 1.79 26.20
C VAL A 433 24.91 1.56 27.13
N ARG A 434 23.74 1.17 26.59
CA ARG A 434 22.55 0.81 27.38
C ARG A 434 22.79 -0.40 28.28
N GLU A 435 23.47 -1.42 27.77
CA GLU A 435 23.84 -2.60 28.56
C GLU A 435 24.79 -2.22 29.70
N ASN A 436 25.80 -1.39 29.42
CA ASN A 436 26.72 -0.89 30.44
C ASN A 436 26.04 0.01 31.47
N HIS A 437 25.10 0.87 31.05
CA HIS A 437 24.33 1.74 31.94
C HIS A 437 23.46 0.90 32.90
N ALA A 438 22.80 -0.14 32.40
CA ALA A 438 22.03 -1.07 33.23
C ALA A 438 22.92 -1.80 34.27
N LEU A 439 24.12 -2.24 33.87
CA LEU A 439 25.09 -2.86 34.77
C LEU A 439 25.60 -1.87 35.83
N ALA A 440 25.87 -0.61 35.46
CA ALA A 440 26.32 0.42 36.40
C ALA A 440 25.26 0.74 37.46
N ILE A 441 23.97 0.74 37.08
CA ILE A 441 22.84 0.86 38.02
C ILE A 441 22.78 -0.34 38.97
N GLU A 442 22.94 -1.56 38.45
CA GLU A 442 22.89 -2.80 39.25
C GLU A 442 24.03 -2.85 40.27
N GLU A 443 25.23 -2.40 39.88
CA GLU A 443 26.41 -2.34 40.75
C GLU A 443 26.47 -1.09 41.66
N SER A 444 25.43 -0.23 41.63
CA SER A 444 25.35 1.02 42.42
C SER A 444 26.50 2.00 42.15
N ARG A 445 27.07 2.00 40.94
CA ARG A 445 28.08 2.96 40.48
C ARG A 445 27.39 4.19 39.92
N HIS A 446 26.99 5.11 40.80
CA HIS A 446 26.18 6.28 40.44
C HIS A 446 26.88 7.25 39.49
N ASP A 447 28.17 7.50 39.67
CA ASP A 447 28.93 8.42 38.81
C ASP A 447 29.06 7.87 37.37
N ASP A 448 29.36 6.57 37.24
CA ASP A 448 29.47 5.90 35.94
C ASP A 448 28.11 5.82 35.22
N ALA A 449 27.01 5.65 35.98
CA ALA A 449 25.67 5.59 35.42
C ALA A 449 25.25 6.94 34.80
N ASP A 450 25.53 8.06 35.48
CA ASP A 450 25.22 9.40 34.97
C ASP A 450 26.04 9.73 33.70
N GLU A 451 27.32 9.32 33.64
CA GLU A 451 28.15 9.50 32.43
C GLU A 451 27.62 8.69 31.24
N LEU A 452 27.21 7.44 31.48
CA LEU A 452 26.64 6.56 30.45
C LEU A 452 25.27 7.04 29.96
N LEU A 453 24.46 7.64 30.83
CA LEU A 453 23.18 8.26 30.47
C LEU A 453 23.40 9.46 29.54
N GLY A 454 24.37 10.33 29.85
CA GLY A 454 24.75 11.44 28.96
C GLY A 454 25.22 10.95 27.59
N ARG A 455 26.02 9.88 27.56
CA ARG A 455 26.47 9.23 26.32
C ARG A 455 25.31 8.64 25.51
N GLU A 456 24.30 8.08 26.19
CA GLU A 456 23.08 7.56 25.56
C GLU A 456 22.30 8.69 24.86
N GLU A 457 22.06 9.80 25.55
CA GLU A 457 21.34 10.96 25.01
C GLU A 457 22.08 11.58 23.80
N GLU A 458 23.41 11.67 23.86
CA GLU A 458 24.24 12.12 22.73
C GLU A 458 24.11 11.21 21.51
N LEU A 459 24.20 9.89 21.69
CA LEU A 459 24.07 8.92 20.61
C LEU A 459 22.66 8.90 20.03
N GLU A 460 21.62 9.07 20.86
CA GLU A 460 20.24 9.20 20.39
C GLU A 460 20.02 10.48 19.57
N ALA A 461 20.60 11.60 20.00
CA ALA A 461 20.54 12.86 19.26
C ALA A 461 21.26 12.76 17.90
N GLN A 462 22.43 12.12 17.86
CA GLN A 462 23.16 11.86 16.61
C GLN A 462 22.38 10.95 15.66
N LEU A 463 21.73 9.91 16.18
CA LEU A 463 20.86 9.01 15.39
C LEU A 463 19.68 9.76 14.76
N GLU A 464 19.06 10.68 15.49
CA GLU A 464 17.93 11.44 14.96
C GLU A 464 18.38 12.46 13.90
N GLN A 465 19.58 13.06 14.06
CA GLN A 465 20.18 13.94 13.05
C GLN A 465 20.53 13.19 11.75
N LEU A 466 21.16 12.01 11.85
CA LEU A 466 21.48 11.17 10.70
C LEU A 466 20.23 10.72 9.93
N ARG A 467 19.11 10.51 10.63
CA ARG A 467 17.82 10.18 10.01
C ARG A 467 17.18 11.36 9.27
N ALA A 468 17.45 12.59 9.69
CA ALA A 468 16.83 13.80 9.14
C ALA A 468 17.59 14.38 7.93
N GLY A 469 18.93 14.21 7.88
CA GLY A 469 19.81 14.81 6.87
C GLY A 469 19.97 14.00 5.58
N TRP A 470 18.89 13.46 5.00
CA TRP A 470 19.02 12.63 3.80
C TRP A 470 18.75 13.41 2.51
N ASP A 471 19.78 13.51 1.66
CA ASP A 471 19.75 14.15 0.34
C ASP A 471 19.88 13.11 -0.79
N ARG A 472 19.18 13.32 -1.91
CA ARG A 472 19.09 12.38 -3.04
C ARG A 472 20.40 12.26 -3.83
N ALA A 473 21.24 13.29 -3.80
CA ALA A 473 22.43 13.40 -4.65
C ALA A 473 23.60 12.49 -4.23
N THR A 474 23.61 12.01 -2.98
CA THR A 474 24.62 11.09 -2.44
C THR A 474 24.10 9.65 -2.27
N GLY A 475 22.97 9.33 -2.91
CA GLY A 475 22.34 8.01 -2.77
C GLY A 475 23.26 6.86 -3.20
N PRO A 476 23.20 5.71 -2.52
CA PRO A 476 24.03 4.55 -2.84
C PRO A 476 23.67 4.01 -4.23
N GLN A 477 24.65 3.44 -4.92
CA GLN A 477 24.50 2.96 -6.29
C GLN A 477 24.45 1.44 -6.33
N VAL A 478 23.50 0.88 -7.10
CA VAL A 478 23.43 -0.55 -7.41
C VAL A 478 24.34 -0.85 -8.59
N LYS A 479 25.34 -1.70 -8.34
CA LYS A 479 26.34 -2.16 -9.31
C LYS A 479 26.08 -3.60 -9.72
N GLU A 480 26.78 -4.04 -10.76
CA GLU A 480 26.76 -5.43 -11.25
C GLU A 480 27.11 -6.45 -10.15
N GLU A 481 28.08 -6.14 -9.30
CA GLU A 481 28.47 -6.97 -8.15
C GLU A 481 27.31 -7.22 -7.17
N ASP A 482 26.44 -6.23 -6.98
CA ASP A 482 25.29 -6.33 -6.08
C ASP A 482 24.21 -7.28 -6.64
N ILE A 483 24.08 -7.33 -7.96
CA ILE A 483 23.19 -8.29 -8.65
C ILE A 483 23.74 -9.71 -8.48
N ALA A 484 25.04 -9.90 -8.72
CA ALA A 484 25.68 -11.20 -8.59
C ALA A 484 25.63 -11.72 -7.15
N GLU A 485 25.76 -10.85 -6.15
CA GLU A 485 25.64 -11.21 -4.74
C GLU A 485 24.23 -11.72 -4.40
N VAL A 486 23.18 -10.98 -4.79
CA VAL A 486 21.78 -11.40 -4.55
C VAL A 486 21.47 -12.72 -5.25
N LEU A 487 21.89 -12.85 -6.51
CA LEU A 487 21.72 -14.09 -7.26
C LEU A 487 22.43 -15.28 -6.61
N SER A 488 23.61 -15.04 -6.02
CA SER A 488 24.32 -16.07 -5.26
C SER A 488 23.57 -16.49 -4.01
N MET A 489 22.81 -15.59 -3.39
CA MET A 489 21.95 -15.92 -2.25
C MET A 489 20.74 -16.76 -2.66
N TRP A 490 20.10 -16.41 -3.79
CA TRP A 490 18.96 -17.16 -4.31
C TRP A 490 19.34 -18.59 -4.69
N THR A 491 20.42 -18.72 -5.45
CA THR A 491 20.82 -20.01 -6.04
C THR A 491 21.74 -20.82 -5.13
N LYS A 492 22.31 -20.20 -4.09
CA LYS A 492 23.41 -20.75 -3.25
C LYS A 492 24.68 -21.07 -4.05
N ILE A 493 24.80 -20.53 -5.26
CA ILE A 493 25.95 -20.71 -6.15
C ILE A 493 26.75 -19.41 -6.13
N PRO A 494 28.06 -19.41 -5.84
CA PRO A 494 28.86 -18.18 -5.81
C PRO A 494 29.11 -17.63 -7.22
N VAL A 495 28.17 -16.85 -7.75
CA VAL A 495 28.22 -16.33 -9.13
C VAL A 495 29.39 -15.38 -9.34
N SER A 496 29.73 -14.57 -8.34
CA SER A 496 30.84 -13.60 -8.41
C SER A 496 32.22 -14.25 -8.61
N GLN A 497 32.44 -15.45 -8.06
CA GLN A 497 33.69 -16.18 -8.20
C GLN A 497 33.74 -17.02 -9.48
N ILE A 498 32.56 -17.42 -9.99
CA ILE A 498 32.45 -18.28 -11.17
C ILE A 498 32.67 -17.48 -12.45
N THR A 499 32.16 -16.25 -12.56
CA THR A 499 32.35 -15.43 -13.76
C THR A 499 33.82 -15.09 -14.01
N GLU A 500 34.59 -14.69 -12.98
CA GLU A 500 36.03 -14.45 -13.10
C GLU A 500 36.78 -15.74 -13.46
N ALA A 501 36.52 -16.83 -12.74
CA ALA A 501 37.18 -18.12 -12.96
C ALA A 501 36.84 -18.76 -14.32
N GLU A 502 35.62 -18.59 -14.83
CA GLU A 502 35.22 -19.07 -16.16
C GLU A 502 35.86 -18.25 -17.27
N THR A 503 35.94 -16.92 -17.11
CA THR A 503 36.58 -16.05 -18.10
C THR A 503 38.08 -16.35 -18.19
N GLU A 504 38.74 -16.56 -17.03
CA GLU A 504 40.15 -16.96 -16.96
C GLU A 504 40.36 -18.37 -17.52
N ARG A 505 39.46 -19.33 -17.24
CA ARG A 505 39.49 -20.67 -17.85
C ARG A 505 39.26 -20.65 -19.35
N LEU A 506 38.43 -19.75 -19.88
CA LEU A 506 38.22 -19.58 -21.32
C LEU A 506 39.47 -18.99 -21.99
N LEU A 507 40.10 -18.01 -21.35
CA LEU A 507 41.38 -17.43 -21.79
C LEU A 507 42.50 -18.47 -21.84
N HIS A 508 42.56 -19.35 -20.84
CA HIS A 508 43.53 -20.44 -20.75
C HIS A 508 43.00 -21.78 -21.30
N MET A 509 41.90 -21.76 -22.06
CA MET A 509 41.25 -22.99 -22.52
C MET A 509 42.15 -23.77 -23.46
N GLU A 510 42.86 -23.08 -24.36
CA GLU A 510 43.77 -23.69 -25.33
C GLU A 510 44.96 -24.37 -24.64
N ASP A 511 45.55 -23.72 -23.63
CA ASP A 511 46.62 -24.29 -22.80
C ASP A 511 46.14 -25.49 -21.96
N ALA A 512 44.93 -25.40 -21.42
CA ALA A 512 44.31 -26.48 -20.65
C ALA A 512 43.94 -27.68 -21.55
N LEU A 513 43.54 -27.44 -22.79
CA LEU A 513 43.25 -28.47 -23.79
C LEU A 513 44.54 -29.15 -24.28
N HIS A 514 45.60 -28.40 -24.56
CA HIS A 514 46.91 -28.96 -24.96
C HIS A 514 47.54 -29.86 -23.89
N LYS A 515 47.26 -29.62 -22.60
CA LYS A 515 47.70 -30.49 -21.50
C LYS A 515 46.97 -31.83 -21.45
N ARG A 516 45.77 -31.91 -22.03
CA ARG A 516 44.86 -33.06 -21.89
C ARG A 516 44.64 -33.83 -23.19
N ILE A 517 44.80 -33.16 -24.33
CA ILE A 517 44.75 -33.72 -25.67
C ILE A 517 46.17 -33.61 -26.22
N VAL A 518 46.85 -34.75 -26.29
CA VAL A 518 48.17 -34.82 -26.94
C VAL A 518 47.92 -35.06 -28.43
N GLY A 519 48.23 -34.05 -29.24
CA GLY A 519 48.13 -34.05 -30.70
C GLY A 519 49.30 -33.32 -31.30
#